data_AF-A0A4Z0HTJ6-F1
#
_entry.id   AF-A0A4Z0HTJ6-F1
#
_cell.length_a   1.000
_cell.length_b   1.000
_cell.length_c   1.000
_cell.angle_alpha   90.00
_cell.angle_beta   90.00
_cell.angle_gamma   90.00
#
_symmetry.space_group_name_H-M   'P 1'
#
loop_
_entity.id
_entity.type
_entity.pdbx_description
1 polymer ?
#
loop_
_entity_poly.entity_id
_entity_poly.type
_entity_poly.pdbx_seq_one_letter_code
_entity_poly.pdbx_strand_id
1 'polypeptide(L)'
;MYRYVGLTTKTANVRLRQHFKVAAAGRKTPFYDWLRKQDRDSVIAVPLDWADGLDELGEAEIAWIVLLRQEGHSLLNLADGGLGPTGVEWTPEMREAARIRSTGRKVPSRFGEENPFYQRKHSVEQRAKWSAARKGTNVGADNPNYGKFGADHPSFGHVMSEEAKANLSEMRKGTGNPNFGRTASGETRAKMSAARKGRPMPSSRRSAHTRHHTNKGVFKETCQHCRDDRATPPPRTLD
;
A
#
# COMPACT_ATOMS: atom_id res chain seq x y z
N MET A 1 34.35 -4.47 -26.71
CA MET A 1 33.29 -5.24 -26.02
C MET A 1 32.56 -4.30 -25.06
N TYR A 2 31.23 -4.20 -25.18
CA TYR A 2 30.43 -3.33 -24.33
C TYR A 2 30.20 -3.95 -22.94
N ARG A 3 30.23 -3.10 -21.91
CA ARG A 3 30.04 -3.51 -20.50
C ARG A 3 28.82 -2.87 -19.84
N TYR A 4 28.32 -1.78 -20.40
CA TYR A 4 27.19 -1.04 -19.85
C TYR A 4 26.56 -0.18 -20.94
N VAL A 5 25.24 -0.15 -20.98
CA VAL A 5 24.45 0.77 -21.80
C VAL A 5 23.71 1.72 -20.86
N GLY A 6 23.64 2.99 -21.21
CA GLY A 6 22.90 3.95 -20.42
C GLY A 6 22.46 5.14 -21.26
N LEU A 7 21.37 5.77 -20.87
CA LEU A 7 20.92 7.01 -21.50
C LEU A 7 21.47 8.28 -20.83
N THR A 8 21.49 9.38 -21.61
CA THR A 8 21.90 10.70 -21.15
C THR A 8 21.39 11.80 -22.10
N THR A 9 20.93 12.92 -21.53
CA THR A 9 20.62 14.16 -22.29
C THR A 9 21.84 15.10 -22.40
N LYS A 10 22.98 14.68 -21.85
CA LYS A 10 24.29 15.33 -21.98
C LYS A 10 25.20 14.45 -22.84
N THR A 11 26.35 14.98 -23.26
CA THR A 11 27.33 14.20 -24.02
C THR A 11 27.82 12.96 -23.27
N ALA A 12 28.21 11.92 -24.01
CA ALA A 12 28.68 10.65 -23.46
C ALA A 12 29.85 10.82 -22.46
N ASN A 13 30.80 11.71 -22.77
CA ASN A 13 31.93 12.00 -21.88
C ASN A 13 31.52 12.64 -20.55
N VAL A 14 30.54 13.56 -20.58
CA VAL A 14 29.99 14.14 -19.34
C VAL A 14 29.31 13.06 -18.51
N ARG A 15 28.55 12.17 -19.16
CA ARG A 15 27.88 11.06 -18.49
C ARG A 15 28.87 10.07 -17.87
N LEU A 16 29.94 9.72 -18.58
CA LEU A 16 31.00 8.85 -18.07
C LEU A 16 31.67 9.45 -16.83
N ARG A 17 32.02 10.74 -16.85
CA ARG A 17 32.57 11.45 -15.68
C ARG A 17 31.62 11.40 -14.48
N GLN A 18 30.31 11.55 -14.72
CA GLN A 18 29.32 11.40 -13.66
C GLN A 18 29.29 9.97 -13.10
N HIS A 19 29.39 8.95 -13.95
CA HIS A 19 29.46 7.55 -13.49
C HIS A 19 30.69 7.32 -12.60
N PHE A 20 31.86 7.82 -12.96
CA PHE A 20 33.04 7.75 -12.10
C PHE A 20 32.85 8.47 -10.76
N LYS A 21 32.22 9.66 -10.76
CA LYS A 21 31.91 10.38 -9.52
C LYS A 21 30.97 9.58 -8.61
N VAL A 22 29.94 8.96 -9.18
CA VAL A 22 28.98 8.13 -8.42
C VAL A 22 29.65 6.84 -7.91
N ALA A 23 30.51 6.23 -8.70
CA ALA A 23 31.28 5.06 -8.30
C ALA A 23 32.19 5.37 -7.10
N ALA A 24 32.87 6.52 -7.14
CA ALA A 24 33.72 7.01 -6.05
C ALA A 24 32.93 7.36 -4.78
N ALA A 25 31.67 7.83 -4.92
CA ALA A 25 30.77 8.07 -3.81
C ALA A 25 30.25 6.77 -3.12
N GLY A 26 30.65 5.59 -3.61
CA GLY A 26 30.37 4.31 -2.95
C GLY A 26 29.04 3.67 -3.31
N ARG A 27 28.40 4.05 -4.43
CA ARG A 27 27.22 3.33 -4.91
C ARG A 27 27.59 1.89 -5.27
N LYS A 28 26.87 0.94 -4.67
CA LYS A 28 27.10 -0.51 -4.82
C LYS A 28 26.23 -1.09 -5.94
N THR A 29 26.81 -1.31 -7.12
CA THR A 29 26.20 -2.04 -8.23
C THR A 29 27.31 -2.74 -9.03
N PRO A 30 27.02 -3.84 -9.75
CA PRO A 30 28.03 -4.55 -10.55
C PRO A 30 28.81 -3.62 -11.50
N PHE A 31 28.10 -2.71 -12.18
CA PHE A 31 28.73 -1.71 -13.04
C PHE A 31 29.70 -0.76 -12.30
N TYR A 32 29.30 -0.21 -11.15
CA TYR A 32 30.18 0.70 -10.41
C TYR A 32 31.32 -0.04 -9.71
N ASP A 33 31.09 -1.27 -9.28
CA ASP A 33 32.12 -2.16 -8.72
C ASP A 33 33.17 -2.51 -9.78
N TRP A 34 32.75 -2.74 -11.02
CA TRP A 34 33.63 -2.91 -12.18
C TRP A 34 34.38 -1.62 -12.51
N LEU A 35 33.69 -0.48 -12.56
CA LEU A 35 34.26 0.83 -12.93
C LEU A 35 35.37 1.27 -11.95
N ARG A 36 35.23 0.98 -10.65
CA ARG A 36 36.27 1.28 -9.64
C ARG A 36 37.57 0.48 -9.82
N LYS A 37 37.52 -0.62 -10.58
CA LYS A 37 38.70 -1.46 -10.88
C LYS A 37 39.40 -1.05 -12.17
N GLN A 38 38.82 -0.15 -12.95
CA GLN A 38 39.38 0.29 -14.23
C GLN A 38 40.23 1.53 -14.05
N ASP A 39 41.23 1.68 -14.91
CA ASP A 39 41.88 2.97 -15.10
C ASP A 39 40.93 3.94 -15.85
N ARG A 40 40.97 5.23 -15.51
CA ARG A 40 40.01 6.20 -16.04
C ARG A 40 40.15 6.42 -17.54
N ASP A 41 41.36 6.34 -18.05
CA ASP A 41 41.65 6.59 -19.47
C ASP A 41 41.38 5.34 -20.32
N SER A 42 41.26 4.17 -19.69
CA SER A 42 40.94 2.90 -20.35
C SER A 42 39.44 2.73 -20.67
N VAL A 43 38.56 3.50 -20.04
CA VAL A 43 37.10 3.38 -20.21
C VAL A 43 36.61 4.46 -21.15
N ILE A 44 36.03 4.04 -22.27
CA ILE A 44 35.51 4.94 -23.31
C ILE A 44 33.98 4.82 -23.35
N ALA A 45 33.30 5.97 -23.45
CA ALA A 45 31.87 6.03 -23.69
C ALA A 45 31.62 6.46 -25.15
N VAL A 46 30.95 5.59 -25.90
CA VAL A 46 30.64 5.82 -27.32
C VAL A 46 29.14 6.07 -27.46
N PRO A 47 28.70 7.13 -28.16
CA PRO A 47 27.29 7.31 -28.52
C PRO A 47 26.83 6.16 -29.44
N LEU A 48 25.77 5.46 -29.06
CA LEU A 48 25.17 4.38 -29.85
C LEU A 48 24.01 4.86 -30.71
N ASP A 49 23.21 5.79 -30.19
CA ASP A 49 21.99 6.27 -30.83
C ASP A 49 21.61 7.68 -30.34
N TRP A 50 20.69 8.33 -31.05
CA TRP A 50 20.15 9.65 -30.74
C TRP A 50 18.63 9.64 -30.86
N ALA A 51 17.94 10.28 -29.90
CA ALA A 51 16.49 10.42 -29.91
C ALA A 51 16.10 11.84 -29.48
N ASP A 52 14.95 12.31 -29.97
CA ASP A 52 14.45 13.66 -29.67
C ASP A 52 13.58 13.68 -28.40
N GLY A 53 12.98 12.54 -28.04
CA GLY A 53 12.19 12.35 -26.83
C GLY A 53 12.89 11.54 -25.73
N LEU A 54 12.54 11.82 -24.47
CA LEU A 54 13.04 11.02 -23.33
C LEU A 54 12.47 9.59 -23.34
N ASP A 55 11.22 9.43 -23.74
CA ASP A 55 10.57 8.12 -23.85
C ASP A 55 11.21 7.29 -24.95
N GLU A 56 11.42 7.88 -26.13
CA GLU A 56 12.14 7.28 -27.27
C GLU A 56 13.58 6.89 -26.90
N LEU A 57 14.28 7.73 -26.12
CA LEU A 57 15.62 7.43 -25.62
C LEU A 57 15.61 6.24 -24.64
N GLY A 58 14.52 6.07 -23.88
CA GLY A 58 14.30 4.90 -23.02
C GLY A 58 14.07 3.62 -23.83
N GLU A 59 13.29 3.69 -24.91
CA GLU A 59 13.06 2.57 -25.84
C GLU A 59 14.35 2.16 -26.55
N ALA A 60 15.15 3.14 -27.00
CA ALA A 60 16.45 2.89 -27.60
C ALA A 60 17.42 2.21 -26.61
N GLU A 61 17.45 2.65 -25.35
CA GLU A 61 18.26 2.01 -24.29
C GLU A 61 17.91 0.52 -24.15
N ILE A 62 16.62 0.18 -24.13
CA ILE A 62 16.15 -1.21 -24.06
C ILE A 62 16.61 -2.00 -25.29
N ALA A 63 16.38 -1.45 -26.49
CA ALA A 63 16.74 -2.12 -27.75
C ALA A 63 18.23 -2.45 -27.82
N TRP A 64 19.10 -1.51 -27.42
CA TRP A 64 20.55 -1.73 -27.40
C TRP A 64 20.99 -2.75 -26.34
N ILE A 65 20.37 -2.76 -25.15
CA ILE A 65 20.66 -3.77 -24.12
C ILE A 65 20.31 -5.17 -24.64
N VAL A 66 19.16 -5.32 -25.29
CA VAL A 66 18.72 -6.60 -25.88
C VAL A 66 19.67 -7.04 -26.99
N LEU A 67 19.96 -6.16 -27.96
CA LEU A 67 20.82 -6.46 -29.10
C LEU A 67 22.22 -6.88 -28.64
N LEU A 68 22.86 -6.10 -27.78
CA LEU A 68 24.24 -6.38 -27.34
C LEU A 68 24.32 -7.66 -26.49
N ARG A 69 23.27 -8.00 -25.72
CA ARG A 69 23.21 -9.30 -25.02
C ARG A 69 23.09 -10.45 -26.01
N GLN A 70 22.28 -10.32 -27.06
CA GLN A 70 22.15 -11.33 -28.11
C GLN A 70 23.47 -11.53 -28.88
N GLU A 71 24.23 -10.46 -29.08
CA GLU A 71 25.59 -10.49 -29.66
C GLU A 71 26.65 -11.06 -28.69
N GLY A 72 26.27 -11.43 -27.47
CA GLY A 72 27.15 -12.09 -26.50
C GLY A 72 27.95 -11.13 -25.60
N HIS A 73 27.61 -9.84 -25.57
CA HIS A 73 28.23 -8.90 -24.63
C HIS A 73 27.74 -9.13 -23.20
N SER A 74 28.68 -9.30 -22.25
CA SER A 74 28.36 -9.37 -20.81
C SER A 74 28.17 -7.98 -20.22
N LEU A 75 26.96 -7.45 -20.42
CA LEU A 75 26.51 -6.17 -19.86
C LEU A 75 26.28 -6.27 -18.35
N LEU A 76 26.62 -5.19 -17.63
CA LEU A 76 26.48 -5.02 -16.18
C LEU A 76 25.23 -4.21 -15.80
N ASN A 77 24.32 -4.00 -16.75
CA ASN A 77 23.01 -3.39 -16.54
C ASN A 77 22.17 -4.23 -15.58
N LEU A 78 21.63 -3.60 -14.53
CA LEU A 78 20.78 -4.26 -13.53
C LEU A 78 19.33 -4.43 -13.98
N ALA A 79 18.86 -3.55 -14.85
CA ALA A 79 17.53 -3.56 -15.43
C ALA A 79 17.66 -3.62 -16.95
N ASP A 80 16.58 -3.98 -17.62
CA ASP A 80 16.53 -4.06 -19.09
C ASP A 80 16.46 -2.67 -19.76
N GLY A 81 16.36 -1.57 -18.99
CA GLY A 81 16.39 -0.19 -19.47
C GLY A 81 15.09 0.57 -19.21
N GLY A 82 14.94 1.74 -19.84
CA GLY A 82 13.64 2.43 -19.96
C GLY A 82 13.36 3.51 -18.92
N LEU A 83 14.38 4.27 -18.48
CA LEU A 83 14.28 5.46 -17.60
C LEU A 83 14.34 5.23 -16.08
N GLY A 84 14.85 4.09 -15.60
CA GLY A 84 15.15 3.93 -14.18
C GLY A 84 15.36 2.49 -13.73
N PRO A 85 15.54 2.25 -12.41
CA PRO A 85 15.57 0.90 -11.85
C PRO A 85 14.17 0.23 -11.84
N THR A 86 13.15 0.88 -12.42
CA THR A 86 11.84 0.32 -12.68
C THR A 86 12.01 -0.92 -13.56
N GLY A 87 11.68 -2.09 -13.03
CA GLY A 87 11.87 -3.37 -13.71
C GLY A 87 12.94 -4.27 -13.10
N VAL A 88 13.73 -3.81 -12.12
CA VAL A 88 14.58 -4.73 -11.35
C VAL A 88 13.68 -5.65 -10.52
N GLU A 89 13.58 -6.91 -10.91
CA GLU A 89 12.97 -7.94 -10.08
C GLU A 89 13.89 -8.23 -8.89
N TRP A 90 13.38 -8.02 -7.68
CA TRP A 90 14.13 -8.32 -6.47
C TRP A 90 14.17 -9.84 -6.25
N THR A 91 15.32 -10.39 -5.90
CA THR A 91 15.35 -11.79 -5.45
C THR A 91 14.67 -11.94 -4.08
N PRO A 92 14.24 -13.15 -3.68
CA PRO A 92 13.72 -13.40 -2.33
C PRO A 92 14.65 -12.87 -1.23
N GLU A 93 15.96 -13.06 -1.38
CA GLU A 93 16.99 -12.63 -0.43
C GLU A 93 17.08 -11.09 -0.35
N MET A 94 16.98 -10.41 -1.50
CA MET A 94 16.96 -8.94 -1.54
C MET A 94 15.72 -8.38 -0.84
N ARG A 95 14.54 -8.99 -1.08
CA ARG A 95 13.29 -8.58 -0.42
C ARG A 95 13.39 -8.79 1.09
N GLU A 96 13.94 -9.91 1.51
CA GLU A 96 14.12 -10.23 2.93
C GLU A 96 15.10 -9.26 3.61
N ALA A 97 16.24 -8.97 2.99
CA ALA A 97 17.18 -7.98 3.51
C ALA A 97 16.55 -6.57 3.59
N ALA A 98 15.71 -6.17 2.63
CA ALA A 98 14.95 -4.93 2.75
C ALA A 98 13.92 -4.97 3.88
N ARG A 99 13.18 -6.08 4.02
CA ARG A 99 12.22 -6.29 5.11
C ARG A 99 12.90 -6.11 6.47
N ILE A 100 14.01 -6.80 6.71
CA ILE A 100 14.80 -6.71 7.95
C ILE A 100 15.22 -5.26 8.22
N ARG A 101 15.77 -4.56 7.22
CA ARG A 101 16.18 -3.14 7.37
C ARG A 101 15.00 -2.19 7.64
N SER A 102 13.82 -2.50 7.12
CA SER A 102 12.62 -1.64 7.28
C SER A 102 11.83 -1.93 8.54
N THR A 103 11.87 -3.17 9.04
CA THR A 103 11.07 -3.60 10.18
C THR A 103 11.52 -2.84 11.42
N GLY A 104 10.58 -2.21 12.13
CA GLY A 104 10.86 -1.41 13.33
C GLY A 104 11.42 -0.01 13.06
N ARG A 105 11.65 0.39 11.79
CA ARG A 105 12.09 1.74 11.47
C ARG A 105 10.96 2.74 11.76
N LYS A 106 11.17 3.62 12.75
CA LYS A 106 10.27 4.74 13.04
C LYS A 106 10.41 5.79 11.93
N VAL A 107 9.44 5.83 11.02
CA VAL A 107 9.31 6.92 10.04
C VAL A 107 8.36 7.95 10.64
N PRO A 108 8.78 9.21 10.84
CA PRO A 108 7.90 10.24 11.36
C PRO A 108 6.74 10.44 10.37
N SER A 109 5.51 10.36 10.88
CA SER A 109 4.34 10.68 10.07
C SER A 109 4.29 12.18 9.85
N ARG A 110 4.27 12.60 8.59
CA ARG A 110 4.15 14.02 8.21
C ARG A 110 2.68 14.31 7.94
N PHE A 111 2.08 15.15 8.76
CA PHE A 111 0.68 15.55 8.64
C PHE A 111 0.57 17.04 8.29
N GLY A 112 -0.57 17.44 7.72
CA GLY A 112 -0.81 18.84 7.37
C GLY A 112 0.29 19.38 6.46
N GLU A 113 0.76 20.59 6.77
CA GLU A 113 1.78 21.32 6.01
C GLU A 113 3.12 20.61 5.87
N GLU A 114 3.48 19.73 6.81
CA GLU A 114 4.73 18.96 6.72
C GLU A 114 4.68 17.86 5.65
N ASN A 115 3.47 17.48 5.20
CA ASN A 115 3.31 16.49 4.16
C ASN A 115 3.74 17.10 2.81
N PRO A 116 4.69 16.50 2.07
CA PRO A 116 5.10 17.00 0.75
C PRO A 116 3.97 17.11 -0.29
N PHE A 117 2.87 16.41 -0.05
CA PHE A 117 1.67 16.42 -0.88
C PHE A 117 0.53 17.23 -0.27
N TYR A 118 0.77 18.01 0.78
CA TYR A 118 -0.25 18.87 1.37
C TYR A 118 -0.81 19.83 0.32
N GLN A 119 -2.14 19.96 0.30
CA GLN A 119 -2.92 20.72 -0.68
C GLN A 119 -2.76 20.30 -2.16
N ARG A 120 -1.91 19.32 -2.48
CA ARG A 120 -1.80 18.78 -3.84
C ARG A 120 -3.03 17.91 -4.14
N LYS A 121 -3.58 18.07 -5.33
CA LYS A 121 -4.70 17.28 -5.83
C LYS A 121 -4.29 16.53 -7.09
N HIS A 122 -4.68 15.28 -7.20
CA HIS A 122 -4.54 14.53 -8.45
C HIS A 122 -5.48 15.09 -9.52
N SER A 123 -5.03 15.05 -10.78
CA SER A 123 -5.87 15.45 -11.92
C SER A 123 -7.10 14.53 -12.03
N VAL A 124 -8.14 15.02 -12.71
CA VAL A 124 -9.36 14.24 -12.96
C VAL A 124 -9.03 12.95 -13.71
N GLU A 125 -8.19 13.04 -14.75
CA GLU A 125 -7.75 11.92 -15.57
C GLU A 125 -6.99 10.87 -14.76
N GLN A 126 -6.06 11.30 -13.90
CA GLN A 126 -5.28 10.39 -13.06
C GLN A 126 -6.17 9.64 -12.06
N ARG A 127 -7.15 10.34 -11.47
CA ARG A 127 -8.15 9.71 -10.59
C ARG A 127 -9.03 8.72 -11.35
N ALA A 128 -9.45 9.06 -12.57
CA ALA A 128 -10.24 8.17 -13.42
C ALA A 128 -9.46 6.90 -13.78
N LYS A 129 -8.19 7.03 -14.20
CA LYS A 129 -7.30 5.90 -14.52
C LYS A 129 -7.16 4.95 -13.34
N TRP A 130 -6.87 5.47 -12.14
CA TRP A 130 -6.75 4.64 -10.94
C TRP A 130 -8.07 4.02 -10.49
N SER A 131 -9.18 4.76 -10.63
CA SER A 131 -10.51 4.23 -10.33
C SER A 131 -10.82 3.02 -11.22
N ALA A 132 -10.59 3.16 -12.54
CA ALA A 132 -10.77 2.08 -13.50
C ALA A 132 -9.86 0.87 -13.19
N ALA A 133 -8.57 1.13 -12.93
CA ALA A 133 -7.59 0.07 -12.65
C ALA A 133 -7.87 -0.70 -11.34
N ARG A 134 -8.45 -0.04 -10.32
CA ARG A 134 -8.73 -0.66 -9.01
C ARG A 134 -10.14 -1.25 -8.92
N LYS A 135 -11.05 -0.84 -9.80
CA LYS A 135 -12.42 -1.35 -9.79
C LYS A 135 -12.39 -2.88 -9.97
N GLY A 136 -13.01 -3.60 -9.04
CA GLY A 136 -13.04 -5.06 -9.07
C GLY A 136 -11.84 -5.75 -8.41
N THR A 137 -10.86 -5.01 -7.88
CA THR A 137 -9.77 -5.63 -7.12
C THR A 137 -10.19 -5.93 -5.68
N ASN A 138 -9.81 -7.10 -5.17
CA ASN A 138 -10.11 -7.56 -3.79
C ASN A 138 -11.60 -7.45 -3.42
N VAL A 139 -12.50 -7.90 -4.30
CA VAL A 139 -13.94 -8.00 -4.02
C VAL A 139 -14.40 -9.44 -3.98
N GLY A 140 -15.39 -9.74 -3.15
CA GLY A 140 -15.89 -11.10 -2.99
C GLY A 140 -14.75 -12.06 -2.64
N ALA A 141 -14.78 -13.25 -3.25
CA ALA A 141 -13.79 -14.29 -3.03
C ALA A 141 -12.34 -13.88 -3.34
N ASP A 142 -12.12 -12.87 -4.19
CA ASP A 142 -10.78 -12.37 -4.53
C ASP A 142 -10.13 -11.56 -3.39
N ASN A 143 -10.91 -11.13 -2.40
CA ASN A 143 -10.34 -10.54 -1.19
C ASN A 143 -9.73 -11.66 -0.33
N PRO A 144 -8.43 -11.61 0.01
CA PRO A 144 -7.77 -12.63 0.85
C PRO A 144 -8.41 -12.85 2.22
N ASN A 145 -9.23 -11.90 2.68
CA ASN A 145 -9.94 -11.95 3.96
C ASN A 145 -11.45 -12.26 3.79
N TYR A 146 -11.93 -12.52 2.58
CA TYR A 146 -13.33 -12.86 2.35
C TYR A 146 -13.68 -14.22 2.96
N GLY A 147 -14.84 -14.30 3.61
CA GLY A 147 -15.31 -15.52 4.27
C GLY A 147 -14.56 -15.90 5.55
N LYS A 148 -13.47 -15.19 5.91
CA LYS A 148 -12.71 -15.44 7.14
C LYS A 148 -13.38 -14.70 8.31
N PHE A 149 -13.87 -15.46 9.29
CA PHE A 149 -14.49 -14.94 10.50
C PHE A 149 -13.90 -15.63 11.72
N GLY A 150 -14.06 -15.02 12.90
CA GLY A 150 -13.55 -15.60 14.14
C GLY A 150 -12.06 -15.93 14.01
N ALA A 151 -11.65 -17.11 14.45
CA ALA A 151 -10.26 -17.58 14.47
C ALA A 151 -9.56 -17.57 13.11
N ASP A 152 -10.30 -17.68 12.01
CA ASP A 152 -9.73 -17.71 10.67
C ASP A 152 -9.34 -16.31 10.18
N HIS A 153 -9.85 -15.25 10.80
CA HIS A 153 -9.49 -13.88 10.43
C HIS A 153 -8.07 -13.56 10.90
N PRO A 154 -7.16 -13.02 10.05
CA PRO A 154 -5.75 -12.78 10.42
C PRO A 154 -5.54 -11.87 11.64
N SER A 155 -6.54 -11.04 11.97
CA SER A 155 -6.50 -10.15 13.14
C SER A 155 -7.25 -10.73 14.36
N PHE A 156 -7.70 -11.98 14.33
CA PHE A 156 -8.39 -12.59 15.46
C PHE A 156 -7.48 -12.68 16.69
N GLY A 157 -8.05 -12.38 17.86
CA GLY A 157 -7.28 -12.32 19.11
C GLY A 157 -6.37 -11.09 19.25
N HIS A 158 -6.21 -10.27 18.20
CA HIS A 158 -5.45 -9.03 18.31
C HIS A 158 -6.22 -8.00 19.16
N VAL A 159 -5.66 -7.63 20.31
CA VAL A 159 -6.22 -6.63 21.22
C VAL A 159 -5.33 -5.39 21.21
N MET A 160 -5.92 -4.20 21.07
CA MET A 160 -5.18 -2.94 21.22
C MET A 160 -4.61 -2.81 22.64
N SER A 161 -3.40 -2.27 22.77
CA SER A 161 -2.85 -1.91 24.08
C SER A 161 -3.72 -0.84 24.77
N GLU A 162 -3.68 -0.80 26.11
CA GLU A 162 -4.43 0.20 26.87
C GLU A 162 -4.03 1.62 26.51
N GLU A 163 -2.73 1.87 26.27
CA GLU A 163 -2.22 3.15 25.79
C GLU A 163 -2.83 3.53 24.42
N ALA A 164 -2.88 2.60 23.47
CA ALA A 164 -3.45 2.86 22.15
C ALA A 164 -4.97 3.13 22.23
N LYS A 165 -5.69 2.43 23.12
CA LYS A 165 -7.11 2.70 23.40
C LYS A 165 -7.31 4.08 24.00
N ALA A 166 -6.49 4.48 24.97
CA ALA A 166 -6.54 5.80 25.61
C ALA A 166 -6.30 6.91 24.58
N ASN A 167 -5.24 6.80 23.78
CA ASN A 167 -4.92 7.77 22.73
C ASN A 167 -6.07 7.91 21.71
N LEU A 168 -6.65 6.79 21.27
CA LEU A 168 -7.79 6.82 20.34
C LEU A 168 -9.03 7.48 20.97
N SER A 169 -9.27 7.23 22.26
CA SER A 169 -10.38 7.82 23.02
C SER A 169 -10.23 9.33 23.12
N GLU A 170 -9.04 9.80 23.48
CA GLU A 170 -8.71 11.23 23.61
C GLU A 170 -8.87 11.96 22.28
N MET A 171 -8.36 11.39 21.18
CA MET A 171 -8.52 11.95 19.83
C MET A 171 -9.98 12.07 19.40
N ARG A 172 -10.91 11.29 19.97
CA ARG A 172 -12.33 11.25 19.56
C ARG A 172 -13.28 11.91 20.57
N LYS A 173 -12.77 12.50 21.65
CA LYS A 173 -13.57 13.16 22.68
C LYS A 173 -13.66 14.66 22.43
N GLY A 174 -14.79 15.26 22.80
CA GLY A 174 -14.99 16.72 22.72
C GLY A 174 -14.68 17.24 21.31
N THR A 175 -13.95 18.34 21.23
CA THR A 175 -13.51 18.99 19.98
C THR A 175 -12.66 18.11 19.06
N GLY A 176 -12.05 17.03 19.58
CA GLY A 176 -11.31 16.06 18.75
C GLY A 176 -12.23 15.22 17.87
N ASN A 177 -13.50 15.04 18.24
CA ASN A 177 -14.47 14.36 17.39
C ASN A 177 -14.74 15.20 16.13
N PRO A 178 -14.56 14.66 14.90
CA PRO A 178 -14.86 15.38 13.66
C PRO A 178 -16.30 15.91 13.54
N ASN A 179 -17.21 15.31 14.30
CA ASN A 179 -18.63 15.69 14.36
C ASN A 179 -18.98 16.53 15.62
N PHE A 180 -18.01 16.96 16.41
CA PHE A 180 -18.27 17.80 17.58
C PHE A 180 -18.97 19.09 17.20
N GLY A 181 -20.08 19.41 17.87
CA GLY A 181 -20.90 20.60 17.59
C GLY A 181 -21.65 20.57 16.25
N ARG A 182 -21.49 19.52 15.43
CA ARG A 182 -22.20 19.39 14.15
C ARG A 182 -23.51 18.65 14.33
N THR A 183 -24.56 19.13 13.66
CA THR A 183 -25.86 18.46 13.58
C THR A 183 -26.13 18.03 12.14
N ALA A 184 -26.75 16.87 11.97
CA ALA A 184 -27.15 16.41 10.64
C ALA A 184 -28.23 17.33 10.05
N SER A 185 -28.10 17.70 8.77
CA SER A 185 -29.10 18.52 8.08
C SER A 185 -30.47 17.83 8.05
N GLY A 186 -31.55 18.62 7.89
CA GLY A 186 -32.92 18.08 7.78
C GLY A 186 -33.05 17.02 6.68
N GLU A 187 -32.44 17.28 5.51
CA GLU A 187 -32.39 16.34 4.38
C GLU A 187 -31.67 15.02 4.76
N THR A 188 -30.52 15.11 5.43
CA THR A 188 -29.76 13.92 5.87
C THR A 188 -30.57 13.11 6.89
N ARG A 189 -31.25 13.79 7.82
CA ARG A 189 -32.16 13.14 8.79
C ARG A 189 -33.32 12.45 8.09
N ALA A 190 -33.90 13.07 7.06
CA ALA A 190 -34.97 12.47 6.27
C ALA A 190 -34.48 11.20 5.53
N LYS A 191 -33.31 11.23 4.90
CA LYS A 191 -32.70 10.04 4.25
C LYS A 191 -32.44 8.90 5.24
N MET A 192 -31.86 9.21 6.40
CA MET A 192 -31.67 8.22 7.47
C MET A 192 -32.99 7.64 7.99
N SER A 193 -34.01 8.49 8.14
CA SER A 193 -35.35 8.08 8.56
C SER A 193 -36.00 7.15 7.53
N ALA A 194 -35.95 7.50 6.25
CA ALA A 194 -36.47 6.69 5.15
C ALA A 194 -35.80 5.30 5.10
N ALA A 195 -34.47 5.23 5.24
CA ALA A 195 -33.74 3.97 5.25
C ALA A 195 -34.05 3.08 6.47
N ARG A 196 -34.47 3.67 7.60
CA ARG A 196 -34.87 2.94 8.82
C ARG A 196 -36.34 2.55 8.83
N LYS A 197 -37.19 3.31 8.14
CA LYS A 197 -38.63 3.03 8.05
C LYS A 197 -38.84 1.63 7.45
N GLY A 198 -39.62 0.79 8.13
CA GLY A 198 -39.91 -0.57 7.70
C GLY A 198 -38.85 -1.63 8.02
N ARG A 199 -37.68 -1.25 8.58
CA ARG A 199 -36.73 -2.24 9.10
C ARG A 199 -37.21 -2.76 10.45
N PRO A 200 -37.33 -4.08 10.66
CA PRO A 200 -37.71 -4.64 11.95
C PRO A 200 -36.60 -4.35 12.96
N MET A 201 -36.89 -3.48 13.92
CA MET A 201 -36.00 -3.20 15.04
C MET A 201 -36.39 -4.09 16.21
N PRO A 202 -35.43 -4.71 16.94
CA PRO A 202 -35.75 -5.40 18.17
C PRO A 202 -36.48 -4.44 19.11
N SER A 203 -37.55 -4.91 19.76
CA SER A 203 -38.26 -4.08 20.73
C SER A 203 -37.28 -3.59 21.81
N SER A 204 -37.55 -2.42 22.38
CA SER A 204 -36.72 -1.88 23.47
C SER A 204 -36.59 -2.88 24.63
N ARG A 205 -37.65 -3.65 24.89
CA ARG A 205 -37.68 -4.75 25.87
C ARG A 205 -36.74 -5.89 25.50
N ARG A 206 -36.75 -6.36 24.24
CA ARG A 206 -35.80 -7.40 23.78
C ARG A 206 -34.36 -6.91 23.81
N SER A 207 -34.11 -5.66 23.43
CA SER A 207 -32.79 -5.04 23.51
C SER A 207 -32.28 -4.90 24.95
N ALA A 208 -33.15 -4.56 25.90
CA ALA A 208 -32.81 -4.52 27.32
C ALA A 208 -32.50 -5.92 27.87
N HIS A 209 -33.31 -6.92 27.49
CA HIS A 209 -33.05 -8.32 27.80
C HIS A 209 -31.69 -8.78 27.29
N THR A 210 -31.37 -8.58 26.00
CA THR A 210 -30.08 -9.00 25.45
C THR A 210 -28.89 -8.38 26.19
N ARG A 211 -28.96 -7.09 26.54
CA ARG A 211 -27.87 -6.40 27.26
C ARG A 211 -27.65 -6.92 28.68
N HIS A 212 -28.72 -7.25 29.41
CA HIS A 212 -28.64 -7.58 30.83
C HIS A 212 -28.61 -9.09 31.09
N HIS A 213 -29.37 -9.87 30.33
CA HIS A 213 -29.50 -11.30 30.51
C HIS A 213 -28.55 -12.06 29.57
N THR A 214 -28.71 -11.94 28.26
CA THR A 214 -27.92 -12.70 27.27
C THR A 214 -26.43 -12.39 27.34
N ASN A 215 -26.05 -11.12 27.22
CA ASN A 215 -24.64 -10.71 27.15
C ASN A 215 -23.88 -10.91 28.47
N LYS A 216 -24.59 -10.98 29.61
CA LYS A 216 -23.99 -11.17 30.93
C LYS A 216 -24.20 -12.58 31.50
N GLY A 217 -24.89 -13.46 30.77
CA GLY A 217 -25.23 -14.81 31.23
C GLY A 217 -26.18 -14.85 32.43
N VAL A 218 -26.99 -13.81 32.67
CA VAL A 218 -27.89 -13.72 33.83
C VAL A 218 -29.27 -14.24 33.43
N PHE A 219 -29.71 -15.37 33.99
CA PHE A 219 -31.07 -15.87 33.79
C PHE A 219 -32.02 -15.32 34.86
N LYS A 220 -33.25 -14.95 34.47
CA LYS A 220 -34.32 -14.60 35.40
C LYS A 220 -35.62 -15.27 34.99
N GLU A 221 -36.17 -16.10 35.87
CA GLU A 221 -37.38 -16.88 35.58
C GLU A 221 -38.62 -16.01 35.36
N THR A 222 -38.67 -14.81 35.94
CA THR A 222 -39.74 -13.84 35.72
C THR A 222 -39.61 -13.05 34.42
N CYS A 223 -38.49 -13.19 33.69
CA CYS A 223 -38.31 -12.54 32.39
C CYS A 223 -38.85 -13.44 31.28
N GLN A 224 -39.90 -13.00 30.58
CA GLN A 224 -40.50 -13.75 29.48
C GLN A 224 -39.47 -14.12 28.40
N HIS A 225 -38.59 -13.20 28.00
CA HIS A 225 -37.56 -13.46 27.00
C HIS A 225 -36.50 -14.48 27.45
N CYS A 226 -36.16 -14.55 28.75
CA CYS A 226 -35.30 -15.61 29.26
C CYS A 226 -35.95 -16.99 29.11
N ARG A 227 -37.26 -17.08 29.34
CA ARG A 227 -38.03 -18.32 29.18
C ARG A 227 -38.14 -18.69 27.70
N ASP A 228 -38.45 -17.73 26.84
CA ASP A 228 -38.57 -17.92 25.38
C ASP A 228 -37.25 -18.40 24.76
N ASP A 229 -36.12 -17.76 25.14
CA ASP A 229 -34.78 -18.11 24.65
C ASP A 229 -34.35 -19.51 25.13
N ARG A 230 -34.82 -19.96 26.31
CA ARG A 230 -34.58 -21.33 26.82
C ARG A 230 -35.46 -22.38 26.15
N ALA A 231 -36.66 -21.99 25.71
CA ALA A 231 -37.61 -22.87 25.04
C ALA A 231 -37.29 -23.05 23.54
N THR A 232 -36.49 -22.16 22.96
CA THR A 232 -36.07 -22.24 21.55
C THR A 232 -34.72 -22.94 21.47
N PRO A 233 -34.62 -24.18 20.97
CA PRO A 233 -33.33 -24.83 20.79
C PRO A 233 -32.48 -24.05 19.78
N PRO A 234 -31.13 -24.05 19.92
CA PRO A 234 -30.27 -23.38 18.95
C PRO A 234 -30.54 -23.93 17.54
N PRO A 235 -30.47 -23.10 16.49
CA PRO A 235 -30.63 -23.57 15.12
C PRO A 235 -29.64 -24.71 14.88
N ARG A 236 -30.12 -25.84 14.36
CA ARG A 236 -29.25 -26.95 13.93
C ARG A 236 -28.27 -26.36 12.93
N THR A 237 -26.99 -26.43 13.25
CA THR A 237 -25.92 -26.16 12.29
C THR A 237 -26.12 -27.13 11.13
N LEU A 238 -26.30 -26.60 9.92
CA LEU A 238 -26.27 -27.40 8.71
C LEU A 238 -24.81 -27.84 8.56
N ASP A 239 -24.57 -29.13 8.78
CA ASP A 239 -23.33 -29.82 8.43
C ASP A 239 -23.09 -29.78 6.92
#